data_AF-A0A835KMF4-F1
#
_entry.id   AF-A0A835KMF4-F1
#
_cell.length_a   1.000
_cell.length_b   1.000
_cell.length_c   1.000
_cell.angle_alpha   90.00
_cell.angle_beta   90.00
_cell.angle_gamma   90.00
#
_symmetry.space_group_name_H-M   'P 1'
#
loop_
_entity.id
_entity.type
_entity.pdbx_description
1 polymer ?
#
loop_
_entity_poly.entity_id
_entity_poly.type
_entity_poly.pdbx_seq_one_letter_code
_entity_poly.pdbx_strand_id
1 'polypeptide(L)'
;MPGPVAPTLPAAISSTAAAFSLAPNPTARGDPLASRPLCRIAASAPLVPLAATSRHVHGCRSAPAPPAVASPQNQARNPRLRFAAEGMAAEASTASAAQAKPFAVLFVCLGNICRSPAAEAVFRNLVSKRGLDSKFNIDSAGTIGYHEGNKADSRMRSASKKRGIEVTSISRPIKPSDFRDFDLILAMDRQNYEDILDAFERWRHKEPLPESAPNKVKLMCSYCKRHTESEVPDPYYGGPQGFEKVLDLLEDACESLLDSIVADNANISA
;
A
#
# COMPACT_ATOMS: atom_id res chain seq x y z
N MET A 1 68.97 52.88 -1.28
CA MET A 1 70.17 52.02 -1.32
C MET A 1 70.93 52.28 -0.03
N PRO A 2 71.15 51.28 0.85
CA PRO A 2 71.76 50.00 0.48
C PRO A 2 71.02 48.74 1.04
N GLY A 3 70.95 47.66 0.24
CA GLY A 3 71.10 46.30 0.80
C GLY A 3 72.60 46.02 0.99
N PRO A 4 73.09 44.83 1.39
CA PRO A 4 72.50 43.47 1.43
C PRO A 4 72.57 42.92 2.89
N VAL A 5 72.31 41.65 3.26
CA VAL A 5 73.20 40.47 3.16
C VAL A 5 72.40 39.25 3.68
N ALA A 6 72.30 38.18 2.88
CA ALA A 6 72.17 36.79 3.37
C ALA A 6 73.60 36.19 3.36
N PRO A 7 74.01 35.20 4.18
CA PRO A 7 73.36 33.88 4.27
C PRO A 7 73.50 33.16 5.65
N THR A 8 72.85 32.01 5.85
CA THR A 8 73.45 30.77 6.44
C THR A 8 72.41 29.67 6.69
N LEU A 9 72.58 28.53 5.99
CA LEU A 9 72.26 27.15 6.42
C LEU A 9 73.60 26.54 6.87
N PRO A 10 73.67 25.52 7.78
CA PRO A 10 73.17 24.14 7.56
C PRO A 10 72.62 23.50 8.88
N ALA A 11 72.22 22.24 9.09
CA ALA A 11 72.49 20.94 8.48
C ALA A 11 71.43 19.88 8.92
N ALA A 12 71.24 18.89 8.04
CA ALA A 12 70.99 17.46 8.24
C ALA A 12 70.22 16.92 9.48
N ILE A 13 69.22 16.07 9.22
CA ILE A 13 69.30 14.63 9.53
C ILE A 13 68.47 13.81 8.52
N SER A 14 69.10 12.73 8.06
CA SER A 14 68.62 11.68 7.16
C SER A 14 68.25 10.46 7.99
N SER A 15 67.15 9.77 7.66
CA SER A 15 67.03 8.33 7.96
C SER A 15 66.07 7.64 6.99
N THR A 16 66.71 7.11 5.95
CA THR A 16 66.52 5.86 5.19
C THR A 16 65.25 5.01 5.37
N ALA A 17 64.71 4.66 4.20
CA ALA A 17 63.71 3.63 3.93
C ALA A 17 64.24 2.19 4.10
N ALA A 18 63.33 1.25 4.39
CA ALA A 18 63.46 -0.13 3.94
C ALA A 18 62.06 -0.74 3.75
N ALA A 19 61.78 -1.10 2.50
CA ALA A 19 60.64 -1.91 2.09
C ALA A 19 60.98 -3.40 2.25
N PHE A 20 59.99 -4.25 2.57
CA PHE A 20 60.08 -5.68 2.33
C PHE A 20 58.73 -6.24 1.86
N SER A 21 58.81 -7.15 0.89
CA SER A 21 57.76 -7.58 -0.03
C SER A 21 57.38 -9.05 0.21
N LEU A 22 56.07 -9.31 0.05
CA LEU A 22 55.35 -10.50 -0.46
C LEU A 22 55.91 -11.93 -0.26
N ALA A 23 55.07 -12.81 0.32
CA ALA A 23 54.67 -14.12 -0.25
C ALA A 23 53.60 -14.84 0.63
N PRO A 24 52.83 -15.81 0.08
CA PRO A 24 51.44 -16.08 0.42
C PRO A 24 51.21 -17.31 1.33
N ASN A 25 50.03 -17.39 1.96
CA ASN A 25 49.61 -18.54 2.79
C ASN A 25 48.51 -19.36 2.08
N PRO A 26 48.63 -20.69 1.95
CA PRO A 26 47.72 -21.51 1.15
C PRO A 26 46.58 -22.18 1.92
N THR A 27 45.54 -22.48 1.14
CA THR A 27 44.60 -23.64 1.21
C THR A 27 43.50 -23.70 2.27
N ALA A 28 42.27 -23.61 1.74
CA ALA A 28 41.04 -24.20 2.26
C ALA A 28 40.99 -25.72 2.04
N ARG A 29 40.30 -26.43 2.95
CA ARG A 29 39.24 -27.45 2.68
C ARG A 29 38.97 -28.29 3.94
N GLY A 30 37.69 -28.41 4.31
CA GLY A 30 37.24 -29.40 5.28
C GLY A 30 35.88 -29.07 5.91
N ASP A 31 34.79 -29.26 5.16
CA ASP A 31 33.53 -29.77 5.73
C ASP A 31 33.78 -31.24 6.16
N PRO A 32 33.11 -31.81 7.20
CA PRO A 32 31.66 -31.98 7.16
C PRO A 32 30.91 -32.16 8.52
N LEU A 33 29.59 -32.41 8.41
CA LEU A 33 28.69 -33.07 9.38
C LEU A 33 28.23 -32.24 10.61
N ALA A 34 26.98 -31.76 10.60
CA ALA A 34 25.77 -32.48 11.02
C ALA A 34 25.52 -32.50 12.54
N SER A 35 24.64 -31.61 13.01
CA SER A 35 23.74 -31.85 14.17
C SER A 35 22.79 -30.67 14.38
N ARG A 36 21.60 -30.72 13.77
CA ARG A 36 20.43 -29.92 14.18
C ARG A 36 19.66 -30.74 15.22
N PRO A 37 19.27 -30.21 16.38
CA PRO A 37 18.40 -30.95 17.29
C PRO A 37 16.96 -30.87 16.76
N LEU A 38 16.41 -32.04 16.46
CA LEU A 38 14.99 -32.27 16.21
C LEU A 38 14.20 -31.96 17.49
N CYS A 39 13.36 -30.93 17.45
CA CYS A 39 12.34 -30.71 18.47
C CYS A 39 11.24 -31.77 18.27
N ARG A 40 11.30 -32.83 19.08
CA ARG A 40 10.26 -33.87 19.19
C ARG A 40 9.03 -33.25 19.86
N ILE A 41 7.97 -33.03 19.10
CA ILE A 41 6.62 -32.85 19.66
C ILE A 41 6.10 -34.26 19.98
N ALA A 42 5.94 -34.54 21.28
CA ALA A 42 5.32 -35.75 21.78
C ALA A 42 3.82 -35.73 21.46
N ALA A 43 3.37 -36.73 20.69
CA ALA A 43 1.98 -37.12 20.63
C ALA A 43 1.61 -37.89 21.90
N SER A 44 0.60 -37.44 22.63
CA SER A 44 -0.03 -38.18 23.73
C SER A 44 -1.44 -37.67 23.95
N ALA A 45 -2.42 -38.26 23.27
CA ALA A 45 -3.83 -38.15 23.62
C ALA A 45 -4.38 -39.56 23.84
N PRO A 46 -4.99 -39.87 24.99
CA PRO A 46 -5.66 -41.14 25.18
C PRO A 46 -7.11 -41.07 24.68
N LEU A 47 -7.46 -42.05 23.83
CA LEU A 47 -8.81 -42.58 23.63
C LEU A 47 -9.26 -43.31 24.91
N VAL A 48 -10.51 -43.10 25.39
CA VAL A 48 -11.52 -44.13 25.77
C VAL A 48 -12.91 -43.45 25.99
N PRO A 49 -14.07 -44.15 26.18
CA PRO A 49 -15.03 -44.48 25.12
C PRO A 49 -16.49 -44.04 25.37
N LEU A 50 -17.29 -44.32 24.33
CA LEU A 50 -18.74 -44.51 24.21
C LEU A 50 -19.49 -45.04 25.47
N ALA A 51 -20.63 -44.42 25.81
CA ALA A 51 -21.80 -45.13 26.34
C ALA A 51 -23.09 -44.33 26.12
N ALA A 52 -24.05 -44.98 25.46
CA ALA A 52 -25.40 -44.51 25.19
C ALA A 52 -26.38 -44.93 26.30
N THR A 53 -27.40 -44.11 26.56
CA THR A 53 -28.79 -44.48 26.97
C THR A 53 -29.62 -43.19 26.88
N SER A 54 -30.51 -42.98 25.90
CA SER A 54 -31.87 -43.50 25.66
C SER A 54 -32.92 -43.11 26.70
N ARG A 55 -34.04 -42.55 26.19
CA ARG A 55 -35.39 -42.32 26.79
C ARG A 55 -35.56 -41.00 27.58
N HIS A 56 -36.59 -40.16 27.46
CA HIS A 56 -37.96 -40.30 26.92
C HIS A 56 -38.58 -38.93 26.52
N VAL A 57 -39.22 -38.88 25.35
CA VAL A 57 -40.63 -38.52 25.05
C VAL A 57 -41.37 -37.42 25.87
N HIS A 58 -41.81 -36.36 25.17
CA HIS A 58 -43.22 -35.91 25.00
C HIS A 58 -43.29 -34.39 24.72
N GLY A 59 -44.09 -33.98 23.73
CA GLY A 59 -44.57 -32.59 23.66
C GLY A 59 -44.86 -32.03 22.27
N CYS A 60 -45.84 -32.59 21.55
CA CYS A 60 -46.52 -31.90 20.44
C CYS A 60 -47.36 -30.72 20.94
N ARG A 61 -47.48 -29.65 20.13
CA ARG A 61 -48.68 -28.82 19.79
C ARG A 61 -48.22 -27.41 19.38
N SER A 62 -48.21 -27.04 18.10
CA SER A 62 -49.31 -26.65 17.17
C SER A 62 -49.47 -25.12 17.05
N ALA A 63 -49.34 -24.63 15.81
CA ALA A 63 -49.68 -23.27 15.35
C ALA A 63 -51.20 -22.99 15.46
N PRO A 64 -51.67 -21.74 15.30
CA PRO A 64 -52.03 -21.24 13.95
C PRO A 64 -51.89 -19.70 13.71
N ALA A 65 -51.90 -19.32 12.43
CA ALA A 65 -52.30 -18.00 11.89
C ALA A 65 -53.71 -18.15 11.22
N PRO A 66 -54.34 -17.18 10.51
CA PRO A 66 -54.32 -15.70 10.44
C PRO A 66 -55.77 -15.13 10.69
N PRO A 67 -56.27 -13.95 10.20
CA PRO A 67 -56.53 -13.66 8.76
C PRO A 67 -56.37 -12.19 8.29
N ALA A 68 -56.48 -12.01 6.96
CA ALA A 68 -56.44 -10.78 6.17
C ALA A 68 -57.80 -10.07 6.04
N VAL A 69 -57.82 -8.74 5.87
CA VAL A 69 -58.96 -7.94 5.34
C VAL A 69 -58.39 -6.64 4.72
N ALA A 70 -58.28 -6.55 3.38
CA ALA A 70 -59.18 -5.90 2.41
C ALA A 70 -58.94 -4.38 2.18
N SER A 71 -58.72 -4.06 0.90
CA SER A 71 -58.74 -2.72 0.31
C SER A 71 -60.16 -2.12 0.30
N PRO A 72 -60.29 -0.81 0.03
CA PRO A 72 -61.03 -0.48 -1.19
C PRO A 72 -60.39 0.63 -2.03
N GLN A 73 -60.60 0.47 -3.33
CA GLN A 73 -60.46 1.46 -4.38
C GLN A 73 -61.36 2.67 -4.10
N ASN A 74 -60.95 3.88 -4.48
CA ASN A 74 -61.90 4.78 -5.12
C ASN A 74 -61.24 5.74 -6.11
N GLN A 75 -61.80 5.72 -7.31
CA GLN A 75 -61.59 6.64 -8.41
C GLN A 75 -62.31 7.95 -8.14
N ALA A 76 -61.77 9.08 -8.62
CA ALA A 76 -62.52 10.17 -9.26
C ALA A 76 -61.57 11.33 -9.55
N ARG A 77 -61.26 11.59 -10.82
CA ARG A 77 -61.90 12.61 -11.70
C ARG A 77 -61.06 13.88 -11.80
N ASN A 78 -60.39 13.99 -12.94
CA ASN A 78 -60.11 15.27 -13.61
C ASN A 78 -61.45 15.95 -13.96
N PRO A 79 -61.53 17.30 -13.96
CA PRO A 79 -61.29 17.99 -15.21
C PRO A 79 -60.60 19.37 -15.10
N ARG A 80 -59.67 19.59 -16.04
CA ARG A 80 -59.40 20.81 -16.82
C ARG A 80 -59.83 22.16 -16.24
N LEU A 81 -58.86 23.06 -16.09
CA LEU A 81 -58.99 24.44 -16.58
C LEU A 81 -57.63 24.99 -17.06
N ARG A 82 -57.70 25.56 -18.26
CA ARG A 82 -56.64 26.20 -19.04
C ARG A 82 -56.18 27.48 -18.36
N PHE A 83 -54.92 27.88 -18.51
CA PHE A 83 -54.54 29.24 -18.95
C PHE A 83 -53.09 29.21 -19.46
N ALA A 84 -52.90 29.77 -20.64
CA ALA A 84 -51.60 30.03 -21.24
C ALA A 84 -51.01 31.30 -20.62
N ALA A 85 -49.70 31.31 -20.39
CA ALA A 85 -48.90 32.52 -20.32
C ALA A 85 -47.44 32.16 -20.63
N GLU A 86 -46.94 32.71 -21.74
CA GLU A 86 -45.52 32.80 -22.06
C GLU A 86 -44.73 33.47 -20.94
N GLY A 87 -43.55 32.93 -20.65
CA GLY A 87 -42.58 33.52 -19.75
C GLY A 87 -41.24 32.83 -19.96
N MET A 88 -40.27 33.58 -20.51
CA MET A 88 -38.88 33.19 -20.64
C MET A 88 -38.33 32.65 -19.32
N ALA A 89 -37.86 31.40 -19.33
CA ALA A 89 -36.86 30.92 -18.40
C ALA A 89 -35.80 30.19 -19.21
N ALA A 90 -34.59 30.75 -19.18
CA ALA A 90 -33.39 30.03 -19.52
C ALA A 90 -33.27 28.83 -18.58
N GLU A 91 -33.56 27.63 -19.07
CA GLU A 91 -33.30 26.40 -18.33
C GLU A 91 -32.15 25.65 -18.99
N ALA A 92 -30.98 25.89 -18.41
CA ALA A 92 -30.08 24.86 -17.94
C ALA A 92 -29.90 23.66 -18.90
N SER A 93 -28.84 23.77 -19.70
CA SER A 93 -28.05 22.60 -20.09
C SER A 93 -27.50 21.94 -18.83
N THR A 94 -28.30 21.10 -18.18
CA THR A 94 -27.81 20.02 -17.32
C THR A 94 -27.89 18.72 -18.10
N ALA A 95 -27.09 18.66 -19.17
CA ALA A 95 -26.50 17.39 -19.54
C ALA A 95 -25.76 16.90 -18.29
N SER A 96 -26.36 15.92 -17.62
CA SER A 96 -25.79 15.21 -16.49
C SER A 96 -24.37 14.80 -16.89
N ALA A 97 -23.38 15.53 -16.38
CA ALA A 97 -22.02 15.05 -16.37
C ALA A 97 -22.05 13.77 -15.56
N ALA A 98 -22.04 12.62 -16.25
CA ALA A 98 -21.79 11.34 -15.63
C ALA A 98 -20.56 11.55 -14.73
N GLN A 99 -20.76 11.50 -13.41
CA GLN A 99 -19.69 11.74 -12.46
C GLN A 99 -18.62 10.69 -12.76
N ALA A 100 -17.52 11.13 -13.37
CA ALA A 100 -16.44 10.23 -13.73
C ALA A 100 -15.92 9.57 -12.44
N LYS A 101 -15.83 8.24 -12.44
CA LYS A 101 -15.32 7.47 -11.31
C LYS A 101 -13.96 8.05 -10.87
N PRO A 102 -13.73 8.30 -9.58
CA PRO A 102 -12.42 8.70 -9.08
C PRO A 102 -11.35 7.65 -9.43
N PHE A 103 -10.18 8.10 -9.86
CA PHE A 103 -9.06 7.23 -10.18
C PHE A 103 -8.49 6.62 -8.90
N ALA A 104 -8.48 5.30 -8.84
CA ALA A 104 -8.19 4.57 -7.62
C ALA A 104 -6.74 4.06 -7.60
N VAL A 105 -5.95 4.49 -6.61
CA VAL A 105 -4.55 4.09 -6.42
C VAL A 105 -4.39 3.34 -5.10
N LEU A 106 -3.79 2.15 -5.15
CA LEU A 106 -3.48 1.34 -3.99
C LEU A 106 -1.97 1.20 -3.79
N PHE A 107 -1.47 1.58 -2.63
CA PHE A 107 -0.07 1.37 -2.25
C PHE A 107 0.08 0.09 -1.42
N VAL A 108 1.03 -0.79 -1.79
CA VAL A 108 1.17 -2.11 -1.16
C VAL A 108 2.60 -2.35 -0.70
N CYS A 109 2.75 -2.67 0.59
CA CYS A 109 4.00 -3.20 1.13
C CYS A 109 3.76 -4.54 1.84
N LEU A 110 4.77 -5.07 2.55
CA LEU A 110 4.60 -6.32 3.31
C LEU A 110 3.53 -6.19 4.41
N GLY A 111 3.80 -5.40 5.45
CA GLY A 111 2.97 -5.35 6.66
C GLY A 111 1.97 -4.21 6.76
N ASN A 112 1.92 -3.31 5.78
CA ASN A 112 1.04 -2.12 5.78
C ASN A 112 1.11 -1.24 7.05
N ILE A 113 2.32 -1.06 7.60
CA ILE A 113 2.54 -0.20 8.77
C ILE A 113 3.62 0.87 8.56
N CYS A 114 4.52 0.70 7.59
CA CYS A 114 5.63 1.64 7.35
C CYS A 114 5.54 2.30 5.97
N ARG A 115 5.96 1.57 4.92
CA ARG A 115 6.17 2.12 3.58
C ARG A 115 4.87 2.53 2.87
N SER A 116 3.89 1.63 2.76
CA SER A 116 2.66 1.93 2.04
C SER A 116 1.74 2.95 2.75
N PRO A 117 1.60 2.98 4.10
CA PRO A 117 0.91 4.10 4.76
C PRO A 117 1.58 5.46 4.52
N ALA A 118 2.91 5.50 4.49
CA ALA A 118 3.65 6.72 4.17
C ALA A 118 3.38 7.15 2.73
N ALA A 119 3.42 6.22 1.77
CA ALA A 119 3.15 6.50 0.36
C ALA A 119 1.73 7.06 0.16
N GLU A 120 0.75 6.44 0.81
CA GLU A 120 -0.65 6.90 0.80
C GLU A 120 -0.78 8.33 1.32
N ALA A 121 -0.15 8.65 2.45
CA ALA A 121 -0.20 9.98 3.04
C ALA A 121 0.53 11.04 2.20
N VAL A 122 1.70 10.71 1.65
CA VAL A 122 2.47 11.59 0.75
C VAL A 122 1.67 11.88 -0.51
N PHE A 123 1.14 10.84 -1.17
CA PHE A 123 0.36 11.00 -2.40
C PHE A 123 -0.93 11.79 -2.15
N ARG A 124 -1.66 11.48 -1.07
CA ARG A 124 -2.85 12.26 -0.67
C ARG A 124 -2.51 13.72 -0.43
N ASN A 125 -1.41 14.02 0.26
CA ASN A 125 -0.99 15.41 0.49
C ASN A 125 -0.73 16.15 -0.83
N LEU A 126 -0.10 15.50 -1.82
CA LEU A 126 0.14 16.08 -3.15
C LEU A 126 -1.16 16.30 -3.92
N VAL A 127 -2.08 15.33 -3.88
CA VAL A 127 -3.41 15.45 -4.51
C VAL A 127 -4.20 16.61 -3.90
N SER A 128 -4.22 16.74 -2.57
CA SER A 128 -4.90 17.85 -1.89
C SER A 128 -4.27 19.21 -2.22
N LYS A 129 -2.94 19.28 -2.32
CA LYS A 129 -2.23 20.50 -2.74
C LYS A 129 -2.62 20.95 -4.15
N ARG A 130 -3.04 20.03 -5.03
CA ARG A 130 -3.53 20.33 -6.38
C ARG A 130 -5.05 20.47 -6.46
N GLY A 131 -5.77 20.34 -5.35
CA GLY A 131 -7.24 20.43 -5.31
C GLY A 131 -7.96 19.28 -6.02
N LEU A 132 -7.32 18.11 -6.13
CA LEU A 132 -7.82 16.97 -6.90
C LEU A 132 -8.48 15.89 -6.03
N ASP A 133 -8.79 16.16 -4.75
CA ASP A 133 -9.28 15.16 -3.80
C ASP A 133 -10.51 14.39 -4.29
N SER A 134 -11.44 15.06 -4.95
CA SER A 134 -12.67 14.45 -5.48
C SER A 134 -12.42 13.52 -6.68
N LYS A 135 -11.24 13.59 -7.30
CA LYS A 135 -10.87 12.82 -8.49
C LYS A 135 -10.09 11.57 -8.18
N PHE A 136 -9.67 11.36 -6.92
CA PHE A 136 -8.84 10.24 -6.52
C PHE A 136 -9.48 9.43 -5.40
N ASN A 137 -9.31 8.11 -5.46
CA ASN A 137 -9.52 7.21 -4.36
C ASN A 137 -8.16 6.62 -3.95
N ILE A 138 -7.69 6.89 -2.75
CA ILE A 138 -6.32 6.60 -2.32
C ILE A 138 -6.35 5.72 -1.07
N ASP A 139 -5.71 4.56 -1.15
CA ASP A 139 -5.67 3.60 -0.05
C ASP A 139 -4.32 2.88 0.02
N SER A 140 -4.07 2.15 1.11
CA SER A 140 -2.93 1.25 1.22
C SER A 140 -3.30 -0.12 1.80
N ALA A 141 -2.49 -1.13 1.46
CA ALA A 141 -2.67 -2.51 1.93
C ALA A 141 -1.34 -3.23 2.15
N GLY A 142 -1.41 -4.43 2.73
CA GLY A 142 -0.30 -5.31 3.05
C GLY A 142 -0.40 -6.64 2.31
N THR A 143 0.72 -7.23 1.88
CA THR A 143 0.70 -8.58 1.32
C THR A 143 0.42 -9.65 2.38
N ILE A 144 0.66 -9.32 3.66
CA ILE A 144 0.30 -10.14 4.82
C ILE A 144 -0.70 -9.42 5.74
N GLY A 145 -1.48 -10.20 6.50
CA GLY A 145 -2.45 -9.70 7.48
C GLY A 145 -1.93 -9.61 8.93
N TYR A 146 -0.63 -9.79 9.17
CA TYR A 146 -0.09 -9.90 10.54
C TYR A 146 -0.34 -8.66 11.41
N HIS A 147 -0.46 -7.48 10.78
CA HIS A 147 -0.68 -6.22 11.49
C HIS A 147 -2.08 -5.64 11.31
N GLU A 148 -3.04 -6.39 10.77
CA GLU A 148 -4.39 -5.88 10.50
C GLU A 148 -5.02 -5.17 11.70
N GLY A 149 -5.61 -4.00 11.47
CA GLY A 149 -6.20 -3.14 12.49
C GLY A 149 -5.20 -2.25 13.25
N ASN A 150 -3.90 -2.45 13.10
CA ASN A 150 -2.89 -1.61 13.75
C ASN A 150 -2.72 -0.26 13.05
N LYS A 151 -2.34 0.76 13.81
CA LYS A 151 -1.89 2.04 13.25
C LYS A 151 -0.53 1.89 12.57
N ALA A 152 -0.23 2.80 11.64
CA ALA A 152 1.10 2.94 11.09
C ALA A 152 2.19 3.10 12.19
N ASP A 153 3.40 2.61 11.89
CA ASP A 153 4.57 2.63 12.77
C ASP A 153 4.82 4.05 13.30
N SER A 154 5.02 4.15 14.61
CA SER A 154 5.17 5.44 15.30
C SER A 154 6.37 6.25 14.81
N ARG A 155 7.46 5.59 14.39
CA ARG A 155 8.66 6.23 13.85
C ARG A 155 8.38 6.81 12.47
N MET A 156 7.69 6.06 11.62
CA MET A 156 7.28 6.56 10.29
C MET A 156 6.31 7.75 10.42
N ARG A 157 5.32 7.66 11.31
CA ARG A 157 4.42 8.77 11.64
C ARG A 157 5.18 9.99 12.13
N SER A 158 6.18 9.79 13.00
CA SER A 158 7.02 10.87 13.51
C SER A 158 7.87 11.52 12.43
N ALA A 159 8.47 10.75 11.51
CA ALA A 159 9.26 11.29 10.40
C ALA A 159 8.37 12.07 9.43
N SER A 160 7.25 11.49 9.02
CA SER A 160 6.27 12.13 8.12
C SER A 160 5.73 13.45 8.69
N LYS A 161 5.44 13.48 10.00
CA LYS A 161 4.94 14.68 10.67
C LYS A 161 5.93 15.84 10.63
N LYS A 162 7.25 15.58 10.65
CA LYS A 162 8.28 16.63 10.50
C LYS A 162 8.20 17.31 9.13
N ARG A 163 7.66 16.61 8.12
CA ARG A 163 7.42 17.11 6.76
C ARG A 163 6.01 17.71 6.57
N GLY A 164 5.23 17.82 7.64
CA GLY A 164 3.85 18.28 7.59
C GLY A 164 2.86 17.27 7.01
N ILE A 165 3.22 15.99 6.96
CA ILE A 165 2.40 14.91 6.42
C ILE A 165 1.87 14.04 7.56
N GLU A 166 0.55 13.91 7.64
CA GLU A 166 -0.09 13.07 8.65
C GLU A 166 -0.41 11.68 8.08
N VAL A 167 0.16 10.64 8.69
CA VAL A 167 -0.11 9.24 8.34
C VAL A 167 -1.18 8.69 9.28
N THR A 168 -2.39 8.51 8.74
CA THR A 168 -3.59 8.08 9.48
C THR A 168 -4.06 6.66 9.12
N SER A 169 -3.37 5.98 8.20
CA SER A 169 -3.76 4.65 7.71
C SER A 169 -3.84 3.61 8.83
N ILE A 170 -4.80 2.71 8.68
CA ILE A 170 -4.98 1.52 9.51
C ILE A 170 -4.61 0.31 8.65
N SER A 171 -3.75 -0.54 9.21
CA SER A 171 -3.21 -1.69 8.50
C SER A 171 -4.33 -2.64 8.07
N ARG A 172 -4.31 -3.07 6.81
CA ARG A 172 -5.18 -4.12 6.27
C ARG A 172 -4.43 -5.00 5.27
N PRO A 173 -4.78 -6.29 5.13
CA PRO A 173 -4.28 -7.10 4.04
C PRO A 173 -4.90 -6.67 2.70
N ILE A 174 -4.19 -6.96 1.61
CA ILE A 174 -4.75 -6.92 0.27
C ILE A 174 -5.85 -7.98 0.15
N LYS A 175 -6.92 -7.65 -0.58
CA LYS A 175 -8.09 -8.52 -0.79
C LYS A 175 -8.38 -8.68 -2.28
N PRO A 176 -9.12 -9.73 -2.68
CA PRO A 176 -9.48 -9.93 -4.08
C PRO A 176 -10.21 -8.74 -4.71
N SER A 177 -11.05 -8.04 -3.95
CA SER A 177 -11.77 -6.86 -4.45
C SER A 177 -10.83 -5.73 -4.86
N ASP A 178 -9.63 -5.63 -4.28
CA ASP A 178 -8.66 -4.59 -4.65
C ASP A 178 -8.24 -4.71 -6.13
N PHE A 179 -8.21 -5.93 -6.67
CA PHE A 179 -7.97 -6.19 -8.09
C PHE A 179 -9.14 -5.80 -9.00
N ARG A 180 -10.31 -5.47 -8.46
CA ARG A 180 -11.45 -4.90 -9.21
C ARG A 180 -11.56 -3.40 -9.01
N ASP A 181 -11.35 -2.95 -7.79
CA ASP A 181 -11.73 -1.60 -7.36
C ASP A 181 -10.68 -0.55 -7.77
N PHE A 182 -9.39 -0.92 -7.73
CA PHE A 182 -8.27 -0.01 -8.00
C PHE A 182 -7.82 -0.01 -9.46
N ASP A 183 -7.47 1.16 -9.98
CA ASP A 183 -7.01 1.33 -11.36
C ASP A 183 -5.48 1.16 -11.45
N LEU A 184 -4.76 1.41 -10.34
CA LEU A 184 -3.31 1.22 -10.21
C LEU A 184 -2.94 0.61 -8.85
N ILE A 185 -2.04 -0.37 -8.85
CA ILE A 185 -1.51 -1.01 -7.64
C ILE A 185 0.02 -0.86 -7.62
N LEU A 186 0.55 -0.23 -6.58
CA LEU A 186 1.96 0.15 -6.45
C LEU A 186 2.65 -0.65 -5.37
N ALA A 187 3.52 -1.58 -5.79
CA ALA A 187 4.36 -2.38 -4.90
C ALA A 187 5.59 -1.59 -4.46
N MET A 188 5.91 -1.64 -3.16
CA MET A 188 7.06 -0.93 -2.60
C MET A 188 8.41 -1.55 -2.99
N ASP A 189 8.47 -2.88 -3.14
CA ASP A 189 9.66 -3.62 -3.54
C ASP A 189 9.29 -4.78 -4.48
N ARG A 190 10.30 -5.48 -5.03
CA ARG A 190 10.08 -6.59 -5.96
C ARG A 190 9.41 -7.79 -5.29
N GLN A 191 9.69 -8.05 -4.01
CA GLN A 191 9.03 -9.14 -3.30
C GLN A 191 7.53 -8.87 -3.16
N ASN A 192 7.14 -7.64 -2.83
CA ASN A 192 5.74 -7.24 -2.75
C ASN A 192 5.08 -7.31 -4.12
N TYR A 193 5.78 -6.96 -5.19
CA TYR A 193 5.27 -7.14 -6.56
C TYR A 193 4.94 -8.61 -6.86
N GLU A 194 5.87 -9.51 -6.56
CA GLU A 194 5.69 -10.96 -6.73
C GLU A 194 4.56 -11.50 -5.86
N ASP A 195 4.51 -11.13 -4.57
CA ASP A 195 3.47 -11.55 -3.63
C ASP A 195 2.05 -11.12 -4.09
N ILE A 196 1.93 -9.93 -4.69
CA ILE A 196 0.66 -9.42 -5.23
C ILE A 196 0.23 -10.27 -6.44
N LEU A 197 1.15 -10.59 -7.35
CA LEU A 197 0.84 -11.43 -8.51
C LEU A 197 0.47 -12.85 -8.08
N ASP A 198 1.19 -13.43 -7.12
CA ASP A 198 0.87 -14.73 -6.55
C ASP A 198 -0.49 -14.72 -5.82
N ALA A 199 -0.85 -13.62 -5.17
CA ALA A 199 -2.18 -13.44 -4.59
C ALA A 199 -3.27 -13.40 -5.66
N PHE A 200 -3.05 -12.68 -6.75
CA PHE A 200 -3.95 -12.64 -7.90
C PHE A 200 -4.16 -14.04 -8.49
N GLU A 201 -3.08 -14.78 -8.76
CA GLU A 201 -3.14 -16.14 -9.31
C GLU A 201 -3.94 -17.09 -8.40
N ARG A 202 -3.75 -16.99 -7.08
CA ARG A 202 -4.52 -17.80 -6.12
C ARG A 202 -6.00 -17.47 -6.09
N TRP A 203 -6.38 -16.22 -6.32
CA TRP A 203 -7.76 -15.76 -6.22
C TRP A 203 -8.55 -15.82 -7.53
N ARG A 204 -7.90 -15.66 -8.69
CA ARG A 204 -8.58 -15.78 -9.99
C ARG A 204 -9.18 -17.16 -10.23
N HIS A 205 -8.67 -18.19 -9.55
CA HIS A 205 -9.22 -19.54 -9.57
C HIS A 205 -10.41 -19.74 -8.63
N LYS A 206 -10.68 -18.79 -7.72
CA LYS A 206 -11.73 -18.88 -6.69
C LYS A 206 -12.90 -17.95 -6.95
N GLU A 207 -12.65 -16.77 -7.53
CA GLU A 207 -13.69 -15.81 -7.89
C GLU A 207 -13.34 -15.05 -9.18
N PRO A 208 -14.34 -14.48 -9.89
CA PRO A 208 -14.08 -13.70 -11.09
C PRO A 208 -13.25 -12.45 -10.79
N LEU A 209 -12.04 -12.40 -11.33
CA LEU A 209 -11.16 -11.23 -11.33
C LEU A 209 -10.82 -10.82 -12.77
N PRO A 210 -10.57 -9.52 -13.05
CA PRO A 210 -10.21 -9.07 -14.38
C PRO A 210 -8.88 -9.70 -14.82
N GLU A 211 -8.83 -10.30 -16.01
CA GLU A 211 -7.59 -10.88 -16.55
C GLU A 211 -6.49 -9.83 -16.74
N SER A 212 -6.87 -8.57 -16.94
CA SER A 212 -5.95 -7.44 -17.06
C SER A 212 -5.43 -6.90 -15.72
N ALA A 213 -5.90 -7.42 -14.57
CA ALA A 213 -5.54 -6.88 -13.26
C ALA A 213 -4.03 -6.98 -12.92
N PRO A 214 -3.25 -7.96 -13.40
CA PRO A 214 -1.79 -7.93 -13.26
C PRO A 214 -1.13 -6.73 -13.95
N ASN A 215 -1.68 -6.24 -15.06
CA ASN A 215 -1.06 -5.18 -15.87
C ASN A 215 -1.00 -3.82 -15.16
N LYS A 216 -1.90 -3.61 -14.20
CA LYS A 216 -1.93 -2.41 -13.34
C LYS A 216 -1.05 -2.52 -12.09
N VAL A 217 -0.37 -3.64 -11.87
CA VAL A 217 0.62 -3.75 -10.79
C VAL A 217 1.95 -3.17 -11.30
N LYS A 218 2.52 -2.21 -10.58
CA LYS A 218 3.80 -1.55 -10.92
C LYS A 218 4.65 -1.39 -9.65
N LEU A 219 5.95 -1.19 -9.82
CA LEU A 219 6.84 -0.84 -8.72
C LEU A 219 6.75 0.66 -8.42
N MET A 220 6.72 1.05 -7.16
CA MET A 220 6.67 2.46 -6.77
C MET A 220 7.83 3.25 -7.37
N CYS A 221 9.04 2.68 -7.28
CA CYS A 221 10.25 3.31 -7.77
C CYS A 221 10.34 3.39 -9.31
N SER A 222 9.45 2.75 -10.08
CA SER A 222 9.41 3.00 -11.53
C SER A 222 8.97 4.42 -11.88
N TYR A 223 8.40 5.15 -10.91
CA TYR A 223 8.03 6.55 -11.05
C TYR A 223 9.07 7.53 -10.51
N CYS A 224 10.15 7.07 -9.86
CA CYS A 224 11.24 7.94 -9.41
C CYS A 224 11.89 8.66 -10.61
N LYS A 225 12.19 9.95 -10.45
CA LYS A 225 12.89 10.77 -11.46
C LYS A 225 14.22 11.30 -10.94
N ARG A 226 14.28 11.68 -9.65
CA ARG A 226 15.48 12.19 -8.98
C ARG A 226 16.32 11.06 -8.38
N HIS A 227 15.70 9.93 -8.10
CA HIS A 227 16.30 8.77 -7.47
C HIS A 227 16.46 7.59 -8.44
N THR A 228 17.54 6.83 -8.30
CA THR A 228 17.89 5.71 -9.20
C THR A 228 17.63 4.34 -8.59
N GLU A 229 17.19 4.31 -7.33
CA GLU A 229 16.81 3.11 -6.62
C GLU A 229 15.63 2.41 -7.30
N SER A 230 15.68 1.09 -7.40
CA SER A 230 14.63 0.28 -8.02
C SER A 230 13.51 -0.13 -7.05
N GLU A 231 13.74 0.02 -5.74
CA GLU A 231 12.85 -0.44 -4.68
C GLU A 231 12.88 0.54 -3.49
N VAL A 232 11.76 0.63 -2.77
CA VAL A 232 11.67 1.39 -1.51
C VAL A 232 12.18 0.49 -0.38
N PRO A 233 13.35 0.79 0.20
CA PRO A 233 14.00 -0.06 1.19
C PRO A 233 13.13 -0.17 2.45
N ASP A 234 13.14 -1.33 3.11
CA ASP A 234 12.47 -1.47 4.40
C ASP A 234 13.21 -0.67 5.49
N PRO A 235 12.58 0.35 6.10
CA PRO A 235 13.26 1.22 7.05
C PRO A 235 13.50 0.55 8.40
N TYR A 236 12.91 -0.63 8.66
CA TYR A 236 12.88 -1.25 9.98
C TYR A 236 14.28 -1.48 10.58
N TYR A 237 15.28 -1.73 9.74
CA TYR A 237 16.67 -1.99 10.15
C TYR A 237 17.62 -0.80 9.95
N GLY A 238 17.17 0.31 9.37
CA GLY A 238 18.01 1.45 8.95
C GLY A 238 18.14 2.59 9.96
N GLY A 239 17.58 2.44 11.17
CA GLY A 239 17.52 3.52 12.16
C GLY A 239 16.71 4.74 11.66
N PRO A 240 16.87 5.92 12.29
CA PRO A 240 16.10 7.12 11.91
C PRO A 240 16.30 7.57 10.46
N GLN A 241 17.51 7.43 9.92
CA GLN A 241 17.82 7.85 8.54
C GLN A 241 17.12 6.97 7.50
N GLY A 242 16.83 5.71 7.81
CA GLY A 242 16.07 4.83 6.92
C GLY A 242 14.66 5.35 6.63
N PHE A 243 13.99 5.94 7.63
CA PHE A 243 12.67 6.54 7.46
C PHE A 243 12.70 7.78 6.56
N GLU A 244 13.71 8.63 6.73
CA GLU A 244 13.87 9.82 5.89
C GLU A 244 14.14 9.43 4.44
N LYS A 245 15.03 8.43 4.22
CA LYS A 245 15.32 7.93 2.87
C LYS A 245 14.07 7.36 2.18
N VAL A 246 13.22 6.65 2.91
CA VAL A 246 11.94 6.16 2.38
C VAL A 246 11.05 7.34 1.97
N LEU A 247 10.92 8.37 2.80
CA LEU A 247 10.11 9.54 2.47
C LEU A 247 10.66 10.30 1.26
N ASP A 248 11.98 10.43 1.11
CA ASP A 248 12.59 11.07 -0.06
C ASP A 248 12.23 10.36 -1.37
N LEU A 249 12.30 9.02 -1.37
CA LEU A 249 11.91 8.20 -2.52
C LEU A 249 10.41 8.32 -2.82
N LEU A 250 9.58 8.32 -1.79
CA LEU A 250 8.14 8.41 -1.93
C LEU A 250 7.70 9.78 -2.45
N GLU A 251 8.32 10.88 -2.01
CA GLU A 251 8.02 12.22 -2.50
C GLU A 251 8.38 12.36 -3.99
N ASP A 252 9.55 11.90 -4.40
CA ASP A 252 9.96 11.89 -5.82
C ASP A 252 9.02 11.05 -6.69
N ALA A 253 8.75 9.82 -6.27
CA ALA A 253 7.91 8.91 -7.03
C ALA A 253 6.45 9.38 -7.07
N CYS A 254 5.89 9.90 -5.97
CA CYS A 254 4.49 10.35 -5.93
C CYS A 254 4.25 11.62 -6.75
N GLU A 255 5.21 12.55 -6.80
CA GLU A 255 5.12 13.75 -7.66
C GLU A 255 5.03 13.35 -9.14
N SER A 256 5.97 12.51 -9.58
CA SER A 256 6.04 12.00 -10.94
C SER A 256 4.83 11.12 -11.31
N LEU A 257 4.35 10.31 -10.37
CA LEU A 257 3.14 9.51 -10.51
C LEU A 257 1.91 10.39 -10.74
N LEU A 258 1.73 11.43 -9.92
CA LEU A 258 0.58 12.33 -10.05
C LEU A 258 0.59 13.06 -11.40
N ASP A 259 1.76 13.53 -11.84
CA ASP A 259 1.92 14.14 -13.17
C ASP A 259 1.53 13.17 -14.28
N SER A 260 1.98 11.91 -14.19
CA SER A 260 1.68 10.88 -15.19
C SER A 260 0.18 10.57 -15.24
N ILE A 261 -0.48 10.41 -14.08
CA ILE A 261 -1.92 10.14 -14.02
C ILE A 261 -2.72 11.30 -14.60
N VAL A 262 -2.38 12.55 -14.27
CA VAL A 262 -3.07 13.73 -14.80
C VAL A 262 -2.87 13.87 -16.30
N ALA A 263 -1.67 13.57 -16.82
CA ALA A 263 -1.38 13.63 -18.25
C ALA A 263 -2.14 12.56 -19.05
N ASP A 264 -2.22 11.33 -18.51
CA ASP A 264 -2.87 10.20 -19.17
C ASP A 264 -4.41 10.24 -19.08
N ASN A 265 -4.97 11.02 -18.15
CA ASN A 265 -6.40 11.07 -17.87
C ASN A 265 -6.93 12.50 -17.99
N ALA A 266 -7.36 12.88 -19.19
CA ALA A 266 -7.91 14.22 -19.50
C ALA A 266 -9.14 14.63 -18.68
N ASN A 267 -9.79 13.69 -17.97
CA ASN A 267 -10.92 13.92 -17.07
C ASN A 267 -10.50 14.24 -15.60
N ILE A 268 -9.21 14.15 -15.29
CA ILE A 268 -8.60 14.38 -13.98
C ILE A 268 -7.87 15.74 -13.93
N SER A 269 -7.69 16.41 -15.07
CA SER A 269 -7.16 17.78 -15.09
C SER A 269 -8.12 18.77 -14.41
N ALA A 270 -7.55 19.71 -13.66
CA ALA A 270 -8.26 20.79 -12.97
C ALA A 270 -8.97 21.74 -13.95
#